data_AF-A0A8I0H5V2-F1
#
_entry.id   AF-A0A8I0H5V2-F1
#
_cell.length_a   1.000
_cell.length_b   1.000
_cell.length_c   1.000
_cell.angle_alpha   90.00
_cell.angle_beta   90.00
_cell.angle_gamma   90.00
#
_symmetry.space_group_name_H-M   'P 1'
#
loop_
_entity.id
_entity.type
_entity.pdbx_description
1 polymer ?
#
loop_
_entity_poly.entity_id
_entity_poly.type
_entity_poly.pdbx_seq_one_letter_code
_entity_poly.pdbx_strand_id
1 'polypeptide(L)'
;ILNVIDCTIPRRSLYLTTQLAELHIPMLLAFNMSDDAEKKGMKFDIPKLEACFGSPIVKTVGSRSGGVRFLLEKLAETLTKLADHGSPQLSY
;
A
#
# COMPACT_ATOMS: atom_id res chain seq x y z
N ILE A 1 -0.68 -0.52 10.88
CA ILE A 1 0.45 -1.26 10.27
C ILE A 1 0.95 -0.49 9.05
N LEU A 2 2.26 -0.29 8.92
CA LEU A 2 2.85 0.14 7.65
C LEU A 2 3.32 -1.13 6.92
N ASN A 3 2.65 -1.48 5.81
CA ASN A 3 2.97 -2.68 5.05
C ASN A 3 3.69 -2.31 3.75
N VAL A 4 4.94 -2.75 3.60
CA VAL A 4 5.77 -2.44 2.43
C VAL A 4 5.65 -3.56 1.41
N ILE A 5 5.14 -3.22 0.23
CA ILE A 5 4.88 -4.13 -0.89
C ILE A 5 5.92 -3.90 -1.97
N ASP A 6 6.62 -4.95 -2.39
CA ASP A 6 7.50 -4.89 -3.57
C ASP A 6 6.65 -5.02 -4.84
N CYS A 7 6.53 -3.91 -5.58
CA CYS A 7 5.77 -3.86 -6.82
C CYS A 7 6.37 -4.75 -7.92
N THR A 8 7.63 -5.17 -7.80
CA THR A 8 8.27 -6.05 -8.78
C THR A 8 7.88 -7.52 -8.63
N ILE A 9 7.34 -7.92 -7.46
CA ILE A 9 6.88 -9.29 -7.17
C ILE A 9 5.51 -9.25 -6.44
N PRO A 10 4.47 -8.65 -7.05
CA PRO A 10 3.25 -8.27 -6.35
C PRO A 10 2.44 -9.47 -5.84
N ARG A 11 2.50 -10.61 -6.53
CA ARG A 11 1.73 -11.81 -6.15
C ARG A 11 2.09 -12.33 -4.76
N ARG A 12 3.38 -12.31 -4.39
CA ARG A 12 3.84 -12.74 -3.06
C ARG A 12 3.51 -11.69 -2.00
N SER A 13 3.77 -10.42 -2.28
CA SER A 13 3.54 -9.34 -1.31
C SER A 13 2.05 -9.11 -1.03
N LEU A 14 1.19 -9.21 -2.05
CA LEU A 14 -0.26 -9.05 -1.89
C LEU A 14 -0.90 -10.23 -1.13
N TYR A 15 -0.34 -11.44 -1.22
CA TYR A 15 -0.82 -12.58 -0.42
C TYR A 15 -0.73 -12.29 1.09
N LEU A 16 0.41 -11.81 1.56
CA LEU A 16 0.58 -11.39 2.95
C LEU A 16 -0.34 -10.19 3.29
N THR A 17 -0.49 -9.27 2.33
CA THR A 17 -1.35 -8.08 2.52
C THR A 17 -2.81 -8.47 2.77
N THR A 18 -3.32 -9.48 2.07
CA THR A 18 -4.67 -10.02 2.29
C THR A 18 -4.82 -10.59 3.70
N GLN A 19 -3.86 -11.38 4.18
CA GLN A 19 -3.88 -11.90 5.56
C GLN A 19 -3.86 -10.79 6.61
N LEU A 20 -3.06 -9.73 6.39
CA LEU A 20 -3.02 -8.59 7.30
C LEU A 20 -4.34 -7.78 7.26
N ALA A 21 -4.99 -7.71 6.10
CA ALA A 21 -6.28 -7.04 5.95
C ALA A 21 -7.39 -7.73 6.77
N GLU A 22 -7.36 -9.06 6.89
CA GLU A 22 -8.29 -9.83 7.74
C GLU A 22 -8.17 -9.51 9.24
N LEU A 23 -7.05 -8.93 9.69
CA LEU A 23 -6.86 -8.56 11.10
C LEU A 23 -7.66 -7.32 11.52
N HIS A 24 -8.29 -6.62 10.57
CA HIS A 24 -9.04 -5.37 10.83
C HIS A 24 -8.21 -4.29 11.53
N ILE A 25 -6.88 -4.34 11.37
CA ILE A 25 -5.97 -3.33 11.90
C ILE A 25 -5.78 -2.27 10.82
N PRO A 26 -5.91 -0.97 11.12
CA PRO A 26 -5.62 0.11 10.18
C PRO A 26 -4.27 -0.04 9.49
N MET A 27 -4.23 0.05 8.15
CA MET A 27 -3.02 -0.14 7.36
C MET A 27 -2.74 0.99 6.38
N LEU A 28 -1.46 1.32 6.24
CA LEU A 28 -0.93 2.10 5.12
C LEU A 28 -0.08 1.17 4.25
N LEU A 29 -0.42 1.07 2.97
CA LEU A 29 0.30 0.22 2.02
C LEU A 29 1.35 1.05 1.29
N ALA A 30 2.62 0.69 1.41
CA ALA A 30 3.72 1.35 0.72
C ALA A 30 4.18 0.50 -0.48
N PHE A 31 3.75 0.89 -1.68
CA PHE A 31 4.07 0.23 -2.95
C PHE A 31 5.48 0.65 -3.41
N ASN A 32 6.48 -0.07 -2.92
CA ASN A 32 7.90 0.16 -3.16
C ASN A 32 8.37 -0.41 -4.51
N MET A 33 9.46 0.14 -5.05
CA MET A 33 9.99 -0.16 -6.38
C MET A 33 8.96 0.02 -7.50
N SER A 34 8.06 1.00 -7.32
CA SER A 34 6.97 1.27 -8.25
C SER A 34 7.46 1.66 -9.66
N ASP A 35 8.59 2.36 -9.76
CA ASP A 35 9.21 2.74 -11.02
C ASP A 35 9.80 1.54 -11.78
N ASP A 36 10.47 0.63 -11.08
CA ASP A 36 10.99 -0.60 -11.70
C ASP A 36 9.87 -1.55 -12.11
N ALA A 37 8.77 -1.58 -11.37
CA ALA A 37 7.59 -2.33 -11.77
C ALA A 37 6.95 -1.75 -13.05
N GLU A 38 6.83 -0.42 -13.15
CA GLU A 38 6.34 0.25 -14.35
C GLU A 38 7.25 -0.01 -15.57
N LYS A 39 8.59 0.03 -15.41
CA LYS A 39 9.55 -0.35 -16.47
C LYS A 39 9.40 -1.80 -16.93
N LYS A 40 9.00 -2.70 -16.03
CA LYS A 40 8.71 -4.12 -16.33
C LYS A 40 7.32 -4.32 -16.95
N GLY A 41 6.57 -3.24 -17.22
CA GLY A 41 5.24 -3.30 -17.83
C GLY A 41 4.11 -3.62 -16.85
N MET A 42 4.37 -3.63 -15.54
CA MET A 42 3.31 -3.84 -14.54
C MET A 42 2.47 -2.58 -14.37
N LYS A 43 1.15 -2.78 -14.34
CA LYS A 43 0.16 -1.71 -14.14
C LYS A 43 -0.69 -2.03 -12.92
N PHE A 44 -0.73 -1.11 -11.99
CA PHE A 44 -1.55 -1.21 -10.79
C PHE A 44 -2.67 -0.17 -10.86
N ASP A 45 -3.91 -0.63 -10.72
CA ASP A 45 -5.07 0.24 -10.56
C ASP A 45 -5.18 0.61 -9.07
N ILE A 46 -4.45 1.66 -8.69
CA ILE A 46 -4.35 2.09 -7.29
C ILE A 46 -5.73 2.40 -6.68
N PRO A 47 -6.63 3.17 -7.34
CA PRO A 47 -7.95 3.43 -6.79
C PRO A 47 -8.76 2.16 -6.50
N LYS A 48 -8.71 1.16 -7.39
CA LYS A 48 -9.38 -0.13 -7.13
C LYS A 48 -8.75 -0.90 -5.98
N LEU A 49 -7.42 -0.90 -5.88
CA LEU A 49 -6.71 -1.59 -4.81
C LEU A 49 -6.99 -0.93 -3.45
N GLU A 50 -7.01 0.39 -3.36
CA GLU A 50 -7.38 1.12 -2.15
C GLU A 50 -8.80 0.78 -1.70
N ALA A 51 -9.75 0.73 -2.65
CA ALA A 51 -11.13 0.32 -2.37
C ALA A 51 -11.23 -1.14 -1.89
N CYS A 52 -10.50 -2.06 -2.52
CA CYS A 52 -10.47 -3.48 -2.13
C CYS A 52 -9.91 -3.68 -0.71
N PHE A 53 -8.77 -3.07 -0.41
CA PHE A 53 -8.10 -3.22 0.89
C PHE A 53 -8.65 -2.28 1.97
N GLY A 54 -9.57 -1.37 1.65
CA GLY A 54 -10.05 -0.34 2.57
C GLY A 54 -8.92 0.51 3.17
N SER A 55 -7.78 0.59 2.46
CA SER A 55 -6.51 1.09 2.99
C SER A 55 -5.81 1.99 1.98
N PRO A 56 -5.27 3.14 2.42
CA PRO A 56 -4.52 4.03 1.53
C PRO A 56 -3.24 3.37 0.99
N ILE A 57 -2.92 3.68 -0.27
CA ILE A 57 -1.72 3.20 -0.96
C ILE A 57 -0.81 4.38 -1.33
N VAL A 58 0.47 4.27 -0.99
CA VAL A 58 1.51 5.24 -1.31
C VAL A 58 2.54 4.56 -2.20
N LYS A 59 2.74 5.08 -3.42
CA LYS A 59 3.84 4.63 -4.27
C LYS A 59 5.16 5.17 -3.74
N THR A 60 6.16 4.31 -3.64
CA THR A 60 7.51 4.67 -3.18
C THR A 60 8.58 4.10 -4.10
N VAL A 61 9.75 4.75 -4.06
CA VAL A 61 10.98 4.31 -4.71
C VAL A 61 12.08 4.37 -3.67
N GLY A 62 12.35 3.26 -2.99
CA GLY A 62 13.25 3.22 -1.83
C GLY A 62 14.70 3.61 -2.13
N SER A 63 15.13 3.53 -3.38
CA SER A 63 16.49 3.90 -3.82
C SER A 63 16.67 5.39 -4.12
N ARG A 64 15.59 6.18 -4.19
CA ARG A 64 15.65 7.63 -4.48
C ARG A 64 15.51 8.44 -3.21
N SER A 65 16.46 9.34 -2.97
CA SER A 65 16.36 10.38 -1.95
C SER A 65 15.13 11.25 -2.22
N GLY A 66 14.10 11.13 -1.37
CA GLY A 66 12.84 11.87 -1.47
C GLY A 66 11.58 11.01 -1.28
N GLY A 67 11.61 9.73 -1.67
CA GLY A 67 10.43 8.85 -1.55
C GLY A 67 10.00 8.59 -0.10
N VAL A 68 10.95 8.60 0.83
CA VAL A 68 10.69 8.43 2.27
C VAL A 68 9.94 9.62 2.86
N ARG A 69 10.21 10.85 2.40
CA ARG A 69 9.58 12.05 2.94
C ARG A 69 8.08 12.07 2.64
N PHE A 70 7.71 11.78 1.40
CA PHE A 70 6.30 11.66 1.01
C PHE A 70 5.57 10.55 1.77
N LEU A 71 6.25 9.42 1.99
CA LEU A 71 5.71 8.33 2.81
C LEU A 71 5.46 8.77 4.25
N LEU A 72 6.39 9.50 4.86
CA LEU A 72 6.25 10.02 6.23
C LEU A 72 5.12 11.04 6.35
N GLU A 73 4.98 11.95 5.37
CA GLU A 73 3.88 12.91 5.33
C GLU A 73 2.52 12.20 5.23
N LYS A 74 2.41 11.21 4.35
CA LYS A 74 1.18 10.40 4.24
C LYS A 74 0.90 9.57 5.48
N LEU A 75 1.94 9.01 6.11
CA LEU A 75 1.80 8.30 7.38
C LEU A 75 1.24 9.22 8.46
N ALA A 76 1.77 10.44 8.59
CA ALA A 76 1.27 11.42 9.55
C ALA A 76 -0.22 11.76 9.29
N GLU A 77 -0.62 11.97 8.04
CA GLU A 77 -2.02 12.18 7.66
C GLU A 77 -2.91 10.96 8.00
N THR A 78 -2.48 9.74 7.67
CA THR A 78 -3.25 8.52 7.96
C THR A 78 -3.41 8.30 9.47
N LEU A 79 -2.38 8.60 10.26
CA LEU A 79 -2.46 8.53 11.73
C LEU A 79 -3.51 9.49 12.31
N THR A 80 -3.69 10.68 11.72
CA THR A 80 -4.75 11.60 12.17
C THR A 80 -6.18 11.11 11.85
N LYS A 81 -6.33 10.20 10.89
CA LYS A 81 -7.61 9.65 10.42
C LYS A 81 -7.84 8.20 10.87
N LEU A 82 -7.08 7.73 11.86
CA LEU A 82 -7.15 6.35 12.37
C LEU A 82 -8.56 5.92 12.81
N ALA A 83 -9.41 6.86 13.21
CA ALA A 83 -10.80 6.58 13.61
C ALA A 83 -11.73 6.23 12.43
N ASP A 84 -11.38 6.61 11.19
CA ASP A 84 -12.23 6.48 10.00
C ASP A 84 -11.79 5.33 9.08
N HIS A 85 -10.94 4.42 9.55
CA HIS A 85 -10.39 3.37 8.69
C HIS A 85 -11.47 2.36 8.29
N GLY A 86 -11.69 2.22 6.99
CA GLY A 86 -12.67 1.29 6.43
C GLY A 86 -12.25 -0.17 6.58
N SER A 87 -13.23 -1.06 6.62
CA SER A 87 -13.01 -2.50 6.60
C SER A 87 -12.64 -2.97 5.18
N PRO A 88 -11.61 -3.79 4.99
CA PRO A 88 -11.30 -4.39 3.69
C PRO A 88 -12.49 -5.25 3.22
N GLN A 89 -13.00 -4.96 2.02
CA GLN A 89 -14.07 -5.73 1.40
C GLN A 89 -13.46 -6.85 0.53
N LEU A 90 -12.94 -7.88 1.19
CA LEU A 90 -12.43 -9.07 0.51
C LEU A 90 -13.57 -10.08 0.35
N SER A 91 -14.12 -10.20 -0.86
CA SER A 91 -15.04 -11.29 -1.22
C SER A 91 -14.25 -12.43 -1.85
N TYR A 92 -14.32 -13.63 -1.28
CA TYR A 92 -13.77 -14.87 -1.85
C TYR A 92 -14.75 -15.50 -2.86
#